data_AF-A0A822IWD1-F1
#
_entry.id   AF-A0A822IWD1-F1
#
_cell.length_a   1.000
_cell.length_b   1.000
_cell.length_c   1.000
_cell.angle_alpha   90.00
_cell.angle_beta   90.00
_cell.angle_gamma   90.00
#
_symmetry.space_group_name_H-M   'P 1'
#
loop_
_entity.id
_entity.type
_entity.pdbx_description
1 polymer ?
#
loop_
_entity_poly.entity_id
_entity_poly.type
_entity_poly.pdbx_seq_one_letter_code
_entity_poly.pdbx_strand_id
1 'polypeptide(L)'
;MEKITKMIVINSSKLLPSDVAMKLYETKDDIMVKETCFGIMVSGERAILDPLLANIRKLDPYGIFIKERGFAPGEPFRCRATRRGGARPGFHNLETEDKILPHIAAALKALDRGEVPGPKKKTKKLDIDKLNAIIKETEVSK
;
A
#
# COMPACT_ATOMS: atom_id res chain seq x y z
N MET A 1 9.27 6.48 24.50
CA MET A 1 9.50 5.54 23.37
C MET A 1 8.44 5.80 22.32
N GLU A 2 8.86 5.99 21.06
CA GLU A 2 7.95 6.35 19.96
C GLU A 2 7.18 5.10 19.49
N LYS A 3 5.85 5.11 19.65
CA LYS A 3 4.97 4.06 19.16
C LYS A 3 4.51 4.41 17.75
N ILE A 4 4.71 3.49 16.81
CA ILE A 4 4.31 3.65 15.41
C ILE A 4 3.43 2.50 14.98
N THR A 5 2.64 2.73 13.93
CA THR A 5 1.88 1.69 13.25
C THR A 5 2.37 1.58 11.82
N LYS A 6 2.55 0.37 11.30
CA LYS A 6 2.89 0.14 9.89
C LYS A 6 1.89 -0.81 9.26
N MET A 7 1.58 -0.56 7.99
CA MET A 7 0.85 -1.48 7.12
C MET A 7 1.86 -2.22 6.27
N ILE A 8 1.78 -3.55 6.32
CA ILE A 8 2.46 -4.48 5.43
C ILE A 8 1.43 -4.87 4.37
N VAL A 9 1.65 -4.46 3.13
CA VAL A 9 0.83 -4.85 1.98
C VAL A 9 1.56 -5.96 1.25
N ILE A 10 0.85 -7.07 1.00
CA ILE A 10 1.45 -8.27 0.42
C ILE A 10 0.87 -8.44 -0.99
N ASN A 11 1.73 -8.21 -1.97
CA ASN A 11 1.47 -8.43 -3.39
C ASN A 11 2.43 -9.52 -3.91
N SER A 12 2.33 -10.70 -3.30
CA SER A 12 3.17 -11.86 -3.63
C SER A 12 2.31 -13.02 -4.09
N SER A 13 2.82 -13.80 -5.05
CA SER A 13 2.25 -15.09 -5.43
C SER A 13 2.80 -16.25 -4.58
N LYS A 14 3.77 -15.99 -3.70
CA LYS A 14 4.51 -17.00 -2.93
C LYS A 14 4.16 -17.00 -1.44
N LEU A 15 3.65 -15.88 -0.93
CA LEU A 15 3.37 -15.66 0.48
C LEU A 15 1.93 -15.21 0.65
N LEU A 16 1.24 -15.83 1.60
CA LEU A 16 -0.06 -15.37 2.07
C LEU A 16 0.13 -14.41 3.25
N PRO A 17 -0.85 -13.51 3.48
CA PRO A 17 -0.87 -12.69 4.70
C PRO A 17 -0.75 -13.52 5.97
N SER A 18 -1.41 -14.67 6.04
CA SER A 18 -1.34 -15.54 7.21
C SER A 18 0.08 -16.06 7.50
N ASP A 19 0.90 -16.31 6.47
CA ASP A 19 2.30 -16.76 6.65
C ASP A 19 3.14 -15.68 7.34
N VAL A 20 2.95 -14.42 6.92
CA VAL A 20 3.64 -13.27 7.52
C VAL A 20 3.12 -13.00 8.93
N ALA A 21 1.82 -13.17 9.17
CA ALA A 21 1.22 -13.03 10.49
C ALA A 21 1.77 -14.07 11.47
N MET A 22 1.86 -15.34 11.07
CA MET A 22 2.47 -16.41 11.87
C MET A 22 3.91 -16.06 12.25
N LYS A 23 4.70 -15.59 11.27
CA LYS A 23 6.10 -15.20 11.51
C LYS A 23 6.25 -14.02 12.47
N LEU A 24 5.31 -13.07 12.45
CA LEU A 24 5.24 -11.98 13.42
C LEU A 24 4.88 -12.48 14.83
N TYR A 25 3.97 -13.46 14.94
CA TYR A 25 3.63 -14.04 16.23
C TYR A 25 4.77 -14.88 16.83
N GLU A 26 5.59 -15.52 15.99
CA GLU A 26 6.75 -16.31 16.43
C GLU A 26 7.84 -15.48 17.11
N THR A 27 7.95 -14.18 16.83
CA THR A 27 9.04 -13.36 17.40
C THR A 27 8.83 -13.03 18.88
N LYS A 28 7.61 -13.22 19.42
CA LYS A 28 7.24 -12.96 20.82
C LYS A 28 7.57 -11.53 21.30
N ASP A 29 7.68 -10.60 20.37
CA ASP A 29 7.86 -9.19 20.67
C ASP A 29 6.55 -8.56 21.20
N ASP A 30 6.65 -7.48 21.98
CA ASP A 30 5.49 -6.69 22.42
C ASP A 30 4.95 -5.83 21.27
N ILE A 31 4.24 -6.48 20.35
CA ILE A 31 3.65 -5.87 19.16
C ILE A 31 2.17 -6.25 19.01
N MET A 32 1.38 -5.29 18.55
CA MET A 32 -0.01 -5.51 18.17
C MET A 32 -0.08 -5.84 16.69
N VAL A 33 -0.59 -7.03 16.36
CA VAL A 33 -0.76 -7.51 14.99
C VAL A 33 -2.25 -7.58 14.65
N LYS A 34 -2.63 -7.06 13.48
CA LYS A 34 -4.00 -7.16 12.95
C LYS A 34 -3.98 -7.49 11.46
N GLU A 35 -4.58 -8.63 11.11
CA GLU A 35 -4.82 -9.00 9.72
C GLU A 35 -5.92 -8.14 9.07
N THR A 36 -5.73 -7.90 7.77
CA THR A 36 -6.63 -7.12 6.92
C THR A 36 -6.70 -7.75 5.53
N CYS A 37 -7.73 -7.39 4.75
CA CYS A 37 -7.87 -7.91 3.38
C CYS A 37 -6.73 -7.53 2.43
N PHE A 38 -5.88 -6.55 2.79
CA PHE A 38 -4.74 -6.11 1.97
C PHE A 38 -3.38 -6.56 2.54
N GLY A 39 -3.36 -7.25 3.69
CA GLY A 39 -2.14 -7.60 4.39
C GLY A 39 -2.27 -7.40 5.90
N ILE A 40 -1.25 -6.87 6.57
CA ILE A 40 -1.16 -6.86 8.04
C ILE A 40 -0.84 -5.45 8.56
N MET A 41 -1.53 -5.03 9.62
CA MET A 41 -1.12 -3.87 10.41
C MET A 41 -0.35 -4.33 11.64
N VAL A 42 0.79 -3.70 11.89
CA VAL A 42 1.63 -3.97 13.07
C VAL A 42 1.86 -2.66 13.81
N SER A 43 1.65 -2.65 15.12
CA SER A 43 1.88 -1.48 15.98
C SER A 43 2.74 -1.84 17.17
N GLY A 44 3.62 -0.94 17.58
CA GLY A 44 4.59 -1.22 18.62
C GLY A 44 5.65 -0.14 18.69
N GLU A 45 6.72 -0.40 19.43
CA GLU A 45 7.85 0.51 19.51
C GLU A 45 8.66 0.53 18.21
N ARG A 46 9.03 1.72 17.72
CA ARG A 46 9.82 1.87 16.48
C ARG A 46 11.13 1.09 16.50
N ALA A 47 11.83 1.09 17.64
CA ALA A 47 13.11 0.39 17.80
C ALA A 47 13.00 -1.13 17.61
N ILE A 48 11.82 -1.71 17.91
CA ILE A 48 11.53 -3.14 17.73
C ILE A 48 10.99 -3.39 16.32
N LEU A 49 10.07 -2.54 15.84
CA LEU A 49 9.39 -2.73 14.56
C LEU A 49 10.30 -2.57 13.34
N ASP A 50 11.18 -1.58 13.32
CA ASP A 50 12.04 -1.33 12.16
C ASP A 50 12.95 -2.53 11.80
N PRO A 51 13.73 -3.11 12.73
CA PRO A 51 14.56 -4.28 12.43
C PRO A 51 13.71 -5.53 12.12
N LEU A 52 12.60 -5.73 12.83
CA LEU A 52 11.69 -6.84 12.60
C LEU A 52 11.13 -6.83 11.17
N LEU A 53 10.63 -5.67 10.73
CA LEU A 53 10.03 -5.51 9.41
C LEU A 53 11.07 -5.54 8.29
N ALA A 54 12.30 -5.09 8.56
CA ALA A 54 13.41 -5.26 7.62
C ALA A 54 13.71 -6.75 7.37
N ASN A 55 13.59 -7.60 8.39
CA ASN A 55 13.76 -9.05 8.23
C ASN A 55 12.58 -9.70 7.50
N ILE A 56 11.35 -9.27 7.79
CA ILE A 56 10.15 -9.77 7.08
C ILE A 56 10.21 -9.43 5.59
N ARG A 57 10.64 -8.21 5.24
CA ARG A 57 10.78 -7.81 3.83
C ARG A 57 11.74 -8.71 3.04
N LYS A 58 12.73 -9.34 3.68
CA LYS A 58 13.65 -10.26 3.00
C LYS A 58 12.97 -11.55 2.50
N LEU A 59 11.79 -11.91 3.03
CA LEU A 59 11.05 -13.09 2.60
C LEU A 59 10.56 -12.96 1.16
N ASP A 60 10.09 -11.77 0.79
CA ASP A 60 9.83 -11.40 -0.60
C ASP A 60 10.11 -9.90 -0.81
N PRO A 61 11.34 -9.56 -1.24
CA PRO A 61 11.77 -8.17 -1.39
C PRO A 61 10.93 -7.32 -2.35
N TYR A 62 10.27 -7.99 -3.31
CA TYR A 62 9.48 -7.34 -4.36
C TYR A 62 7.97 -7.46 -4.12
N GLY A 63 7.54 -8.42 -3.31
CA GLY A 63 6.12 -8.65 -3.00
C GLY A 63 5.67 -8.09 -1.65
N ILE A 64 6.60 -7.67 -0.77
CA ILE A 64 6.27 -7.08 0.53
C ILE A 64 6.55 -5.58 0.51
N PHE A 65 5.49 -4.79 0.68
CA PHE A 65 5.55 -3.33 0.76
C PHE A 65 5.17 -2.88 2.16
N ILE A 66 5.98 -2.01 2.75
CA ILE A 66 5.77 -1.53 4.11
C ILE A 66 5.61 -0.02 4.09
N LYS A 67 4.54 0.47 4.72
CA LYS A 67 4.22 1.90 4.81
C LYS A 67 3.80 2.25 6.22
N GLU A 68 4.26 3.38 6.73
CA GLU A 68 3.84 3.88 8.03
C GLU A 68 2.39 4.38 7.98
N ARG A 69 1.65 4.11 9.05
CA ARG A 69 0.26 4.51 9.27
C ARG A 69 0.20 5.20 10.63
N GLY A 70 -0.53 6.30 10.73
CA GLY A 70 -0.51 7.11 11.95
C GLY A 70 -1.24 6.50 13.16
N PHE A 71 -2.29 5.71 12.95
CA PHE A 71 -3.16 5.25 14.04
C PHE A 71 -3.13 3.75 14.21
N ALA A 72 -3.03 3.31 15.47
CA ALA A 72 -3.08 1.92 15.85
C ALA A 72 -4.46 1.28 15.54
N PRO A 73 -4.51 -0.03 15.33
CA PRO A 73 -5.77 -0.76 15.25
C PRO A 73 -6.67 -0.51 16.47
N GLY A 74 -7.91 -0.12 16.22
CA GLY A 74 -8.90 0.06 17.30
C GLY A 74 -8.87 1.41 17.99
N GLU A 75 -8.01 2.35 17.55
CA GLU A 75 -7.90 3.67 18.17
C GLU A 75 -9.26 4.41 18.21
N PRO A 76 -9.75 4.88 19.38
CA PRO A 76 -11.12 5.38 19.54
C PRO A 76 -11.50 6.53 18.60
N PHE A 77 -10.54 7.39 18.26
CA PHE A 77 -10.75 8.54 17.37
C PHE A 77 -10.97 8.14 15.90
N ARG A 78 -10.56 6.93 15.51
CA ARG A 78 -10.61 6.43 14.13
C ARG A 78 -11.51 5.21 13.96
N CYS A 79 -11.71 4.42 15.00
CA CYS A 79 -12.47 3.19 14.93
C CYS A 79 -13.95 3.48 14.59
N ARG A 80 -14.47 2.78 13.59
CA ARG A 80 -15.89 2.89 13.21
C ARG A 80 -16.83 2.37 14.30
N ALA A 81 -16.39 1.38 15.07
CA ALA A 81 -17.19 0.78 16.13
C ALA A 81 -17.52 1.80 17.24
N THR A 82 -16.54 2.61 17.64
CA THR A 82 -16.72 3.69 18.63
C THR A 82 -17.50 4.88 18.05
N ARG A 83 -17.35 5.15 16.75
CA ARG A 83 -17.99 6.28 16.05
C ARG A 83 -19.38 5.97 15.47
N ARG A 84 -19.99 4.85 15.83
CA ARG A 84 -21.31 4.41 15.32
C ARG A 84 -21.39 4.31 13.78
N GLY A 85 -20.25 4.05 13.11
CA GLY A 85 -20.15 4.00 11.65
C GLY A 85 -19.32 5.16 11.04
N GLY A 86 -19.63 5.55 9.80
CA GLY A 86 -18.90 6.57 9.02
C GLY A 86 -17.80 5.99 8.12
N ALA A 87 -17.34 6.68 7.06
CA ALA A 87 -16.45 6.15 6.00
C ALA A 87 -15.14 5.46 6.50
N ARG A 88 -14.53 4.54 5.72
CA ARG A 88 -13.27 3.83 6.07
C ARG A 88 -12.14 4.69 5.54
N PRO A 89 -11.51 5.57 6.34
CA PRO A 89 -10.63 6.59 5.80
C PRO A 89 -9.38 5.91 5.25
N GLY A 90 -9.03 6.20 3.99
CA GLY A 90 -7.85 5.65 3.33
C GLY A 90 -8.00 4.22 2.79
N PHE A 91 -9.20 3.63 2.82
CA PHE A 91 -9.44 2.33 2.18
C PHE A 91 -9.38 2.43 0.65
N HIS A 92 -10.04 3.42 0.05
CA HIS A 92 -9.98 3.66 -1.40
C HIS A 92 -8.56 3.97 -1.91
N ASN A 93 -7.79 4.73 -1.13
CA ASN A 93 -6.39 4.99 -1.44
C ASN A 93 -5.58 3.70 -1.42
N LEU A 94 -5.78 2.85 -0.39
CA LEU A 94 -5.09 1.57 -0.28
C LEU A 94 -5.45 0.62 -1.42
N GLU A 95 -6.72 0.58 -1.83
CA GLU A 95 -7.18 -0.23 -2.97
C GLU A 95 -6.53 0.24 -4.29
N THR A 96 -6.38 1.55 -4.47
CA THR A 96 -5.74 2.11 -5.67
C THR A 96 -4.23 1.87 -5.64
N GLU A 97 -3.59 2.01 -4.48
CA GLU A 97 -2.18 1.69 -4.26
C GLU A 97 -1.91 0.21 -4.57
N ASP A 98 -2.75 -0.70 -4.07
CA ASP A 98 -2.63 -2.15 -4.28
C ASP A 98 -2.63 -2.53 -5.76
N LYS A 99 -3.51 -1.93 -6.57
CA LYS A 99 -3.57 -2.15 -8.03
C LYS A 99 -2.27 -1.77 -8.75
N ILE A 100 -1.46 -0.87 -8.19
CA ILE A 100 -0.20 -0.40 -8.78
C ILE A 100 0.99 -1.26 -8.35
N LEU A 101 0.91 -1.95 -7.19
CA LEU A 101 2.02 -2.73 -6.63
C LEU A 101 2.62 -3.78 -7.58
N PRO A 102 1.84 -4.54 -8.39
CA PRO A 102 2.42 -5.50 -9.34
C PRO A 102 3.36 -4.84 -10.35
N HIS A 103 3.04 -3.63 -10.79
CA HIS A 103 3.88 -2.86 -11.72
C HIS A 103 5.15 -2.37 -11.06
N ILE A 104 5.07 -1.94 -9.79
CA ILE A 104 6.24 -1.55 -9.00
C ILE A 104 7.14 -2.76 -8.78
N ALA A 105 6.58 -3.91 -8.40
CA ALA A 105 7.32 -5.15 -8.21
C ALA A 105 8.05 -5.58 -9.50
N ALA A 106 7.39 -5.50 -10.65
CA ALA A 106 7.99 -5.78 -11.94
C ALA A 106 9.13 -4.79 -12.28
N ALA A 107 8.93 -3.50 -12.02
CA ALA A 107 9.94 -2.47 -12.24
C ALA A 107 11.17 -2.65 -11.34
N LEU A 108 10.98 -2.99 -10.06
CA LEU A 108 12.09 -3.29 -9.14
C LEU A 108 12.89 -4.51 -9.61
N LYS A 109 12.23 -5.58 -10.06
CA LYS A 109 12.90 -6.74 -10.64
C LYS A 109 13.70 -6.38 -11.90
N ALA A 110 13.15 -5.53 -12.76
CA ALA A 110 13.85 -5.05 -13.95
C ALA A 110 15.09 -4.22 -13.60
N LEU A 111 14.98 -3.33 -12.61
CA LEU A 111 16.11 -2.55 -12.10
C LEU A 111 17.22 -3.43 -11.54
N ASP A 112 16.87 -4.46 -10.76
CA ASP A 112 17.85 -5.40 -10.20
C ASP A 112 18.50 -6.30 -11.27
N ARG A 113 17.85 -6.47 -12.44
CA ARG A 113 18.46 -7.08 -13.64
C ARG A 113 19.38 -6.12 -14.42
N GLY A 114 19.46 -4.85 -14.02
CA GLY A 114 20.25 -3.82 -14.70
C GLY A 114 19.53 -3.12 -15.87
N GLU A 115 18.21 -3.27 -15.99
CA GLU A 115 17.45 -2.55 -17.02
C GLU A 115 17.35 -1.05 -16.66
N VAL A 116 17.82 -0.19 -17.56
CA VAL A 116 17.73 1.26 -17.37
C VAL A 116 16.39 1.76 -17.88
N PRO A 117 15.57 2.42 -17.05
CA PRO A 117 14.27 2.94 -17.49
C PRO A 117 14.46 3.99 -18.58
N GLY A 118 13.86 3.75 -19.74
CA GLY A 118 13.84 4.72 -20.84
C GLY A 118 13.06 5.99 -20.47
N PRO A 119 13.32 7.12 -21.15
CA PRO A 119 12.58 8.35 -20.91
C PRO A 119 11.09 8.13 -21.20
N LYS A 120 10.21 8.66 -20.33
CA LYS A 120 8.77 8.64 -20.56
C LYS A 120 8.47 9.24 -21.93
N LYS A 121 7.81 8.46 -22.81
CA LYS A 121 7.26 8.99 -24.06
C LYS A 121 6.31 10.13 -23.71
N LYS A 122 6.69 11.36 -24.06
CA LYS A 122 5.80 12.52 -23.93
C LYS A 122 4.63 12.29 -24.88
N THR A 123 3.46 12.04 -24.33
CA THR A 123 2.23 12.08 -25.12
C THR A 123 2.02 13.53 -25.57
N LYS A 124 1.63 13.73 -26.83
CA LYS A 124 1.22 15.06 -27.28
C LYS A 124 0.01 15.47 -26.41
N LYS A 125 0.05 16.68 -25.86
CA LYS A 125 -1.11 17.26 -25.18
C LYS A 125 -2.28 17.30 -26.18
N LEU A 126 -3.51 17.13 -25.69
CA LEU A 126 -4.68 17.27 -26.53
C LEU A 126 -4.68 18.69 -27.12
N ASP A 127 -4.89 18.78 -28.41
CA ASP A 127 -4.98 20.07 -29.10
C ASP A 127 -6.24 20.83 -28.65
N ILE A 128 -6.13 22.15 -28.50
CA ILE A 128 -7.24 23.00 -28.04
C ILE A 128 -8.40 22.93 -29.03
N ASP A 129 -8.13 22.84 -30.32
CA ASP A 129 -9.16 22.77 -31.35
C ASP A 129 -9.92 21.44 -31.29
N LYS A 130 -9.19 20.34 -31.00
CA LYS A 130 -9.82 19.03 -30.76
C LYS A 130 -10.66 19.03 -29.49
N LEU A 131 -10.20 19.69 -28.43
CA LEU A 131 -10.97 19.82 -27.19
C LEU A 131 -12.28 20.59 -27.46
N ASN A 132 -12.20 21.71 -28.17
CA ASN A 132 -13.37 22.53 -28.53
C ASN A 132 -14.35 21.76 -29.43
N ALA A 133 -13.86 20.93 -30.36
CA ALA A 133 -14.69 20.08 -31.19
C ALA A 133 -15.46 19.04 -30.36
N ILE A 134 -14.79 18.36 -29.42
CA ILE A 134 -15.41 17.38 -28.51
C ILE A 134 -16.50 18.06 -27.66
N ILE A 135 -16.21 19.24 -27.09
CA ILE A 135 -17.18 20.00 -26.28
C ILE A 135 -18.45 20.29 -27.10
N LYS A 136 -18.30 20.79 -28.32
CA LYS A 136 -19.44 21.09 -29.22
C LYS A 136 -20.25 19.85 -29.58
N GLU A 137 -19.61 18.71 -29.87
CA GLU A 137 -20.33 17.44 -30.13
C GLU A 137 -21.17 17.00 -28.93
N THR A 138 -20.67 17.15 -27.71
CA THR A 138 -21.43 16.83 -26.48
C THR A 138 -22.53 17.84 -26.15
N GLU A 139 -22.38 19.12 -26.50
CA GLU A 139 -23.39 20.15 -26.28
C GLU A 139 -24.57 20.08 -27.26
N VAL A 140 -24.33 19.62 -28.49
CA VAL A 140 -25.36 19.49 -29.55
C VAL A 140 -26.26 18.25 -29.35
N SER A 141 -25.88 17.33 -28.45
CA SER A 141 -26.63 16.10 -28.15
C SER A 141 -27.68 16.26 -27.02
N LYS A 142 -28.14 17.48 -26.75
CA LYS A 142 -29.22 17.78 -25.79
C LYS A 142 -30.45 18.35 -26.49
#